data_AF-A0A166UF48-F1
#
_entry.id   AF-A0A166UF48-F1
#
_cell.length_a   1.000
_cell.length_b   1.000
_cell.length_c   1.000
_cell.angle_alpha   90.00
_cell.angle_beta   90.00
_cell.angle_gamma   90.00
#
_symmetry.space_group_name_H-M   'P 1'
#
loop_
_entity.id
_entity.type
_entity.pdbx_description
1 polymer ?
#
loop_
_entity_poly.entity_id
_entity_poly.type
_entity_poly.pdbx_seq_one_letter_code
_entity_poly.pdbx_strand_id
1 'polypeptide(L)'
;MVYTELWLTYHLVSRTSTGKQPTAQLIELDTFQGSKLIDLEDVLEHVFRQGFVEAKHRPSTYWERVDGVKVKGSHGVEELLDQGHGKCQDSALKLVIGQFH
;
A
#
# COMPACT_ATOMS: atom_id res chain seq x y z
N MET A 1 -12.33 14.04 -5.06
CA MET A 1 -11.36 15.17 -4.93
C MET A 1 -10.11 14.77 -5.70
N VAL A 2 -9.26 15.68 -6.19
CA VAL A 2 -8.01 15.22 -6.83
C VAL A 2 -6.99 14.94 -5.73
N TYR A 3 -6.59 13.68 -5.58
CA TYR A 3 -5.53 13.28 -4.65
C TYR A 3 -4.21 13.12 -5.40
N THR A 4 -3.13 13.66 -4.82
CA THR A 4 -1.78 13.59 -5.38
C THR A 4 -0.86 12.65 -4.60
N GLU A 5 -1.34 12.13 -3.47
CA GLU A 5 -0.52 11.44 -2.48
C GLU A 5 -1.28 10.26 -1.87
N LEU A 6 -0.53 9.19 -1.57
CA LEU A 6 -1.01 8.01 -0.86
C LEU A 6 0.02 7.57 0.19
N TRP A 7 -0.42 7.41 1.45
CA TRP A 7 0.41 6.90 2.53
C TRP A 7 0.32 5.39 2.65
N LEU A 8 1.48 4.72 2.68
CA LEU A 8 1.64 3.28 2.81
C LEU A 8 2.54 2.91 3.99
N THR A 9 2.42 1.69 4.49
CA THR A 9 3.32 1.07 5.45
C THR A 9 3.66 -0.36 5.02
N TYR A 10 4.90 -0.79 5.26
CA TYR A 10 5.35 -2.15 4.90
C TYR A 10 5.40 -3.06 6.11
N HIS A 11 4.66 -4.16 6.06
CA HIS A 11 4.51 -5.09 7.17
C HIS A 11 5.04 -6.48 6.80
N LEU A 12 6.26 -6.81 7.22
CA LEU A 12 6.81 -8.15 7.03
C LEU A 12 6.34 -9.07 8.16
N VAL A 13 5.56 -10.11 7.84
CA VAL A 13 4.95 -11.05 8.82
C VAL A 13 6.00 -11.67 9.76
N SER A 14 7.22 -11.96 9.26
CA SER A 14 8.29 -12.53 10.08
C SER A 14 8.91 -11.55 11.10
N ARG A 15 8.61 -10.25 11.02
CA ARG A 15 9.16 -9.20 11.90
C ARG A 15 8.11 -8.54 12.79
N THR A 16 6.82 -8.84 12.63
CA THR A 16 5.73 -8.24 13.42
C THR A 16 5.85 -8.52 14.93
N SER A 17 6.55 -9.59 15.32
CA SER A 17 6.81 -9.96 16.73
C SER A 17 7.91 -9.14 17.42
N THR A 18 8.67 -8.33 16.70
CA THR A 18 9.86 -7.63 17.25
C THR A 18 9.58 -6.21 17.75
N GLY A 19 8.33 -5.74 17.71
CA GLY A 19 7.96 -4.40 18.18
C GLY A 19 8.51 -3.24 17.36
N LYS A 20 9.19 -3.50 16.23
CA LYS A 20 9.64 -2.44 15.31
C LYS A 20 8.44 -1.86 14.58
N GLN A 21 8.33 -0.53 14.64
CA GLN A 21 7.32 0.20 13.88
C GLN A 21 7.52 -0.01 12.37
N PRO A 22 6.45 -0.30 11.62
CA PRO A 22 6.47 -0.33 10.16
C PRO A 22 6.96 1.00 9.60
N THR A 23 7.76 0.96 8.53
CA THR A 23 8.17 2.18 7.84
C THR A 23 6.99 2.74 7.06
N ALA A 24 6.58 3.97 7.37
CA ALA A 24 5.62 4.73 6.56
C ALA A 24 6.32 5.34 5.34
N GLN A 25 5.67 5.28 4.19
CA GLN A 25 6.13 5.86 2.94
C GLN A 25 5.00 6.64 2.27
N LEU A 26 5.33 7.82 1.76
CA LEU A 26 4.46 8.60 0.90
C LEU A 26 4.71 8.21 -0.56
N ILE A 27 3.65 7.88 -1.28
CA ILE A 27 3.67 7.60 -2.72
C ILE A 27 3.04 8.80 -3.42
N GLU A 28 3.79 9.42 -4.31
CA GLU A 28 3.30 10.50 -5.19
C GLU A 28 2.51 9.89 -6.35
N LEU A 29 1.21 10.16 -6.39
CA LEU A 29 0.28 9.66 -7.40
C LEU A 29 0.49 10.34 -8.77
N ASP A 30 1.13 11.51 -8.80
CA ASP A 30 1.51 12.20 -10.04
C ASP A 30 2.50 11.39 -10.88
N THR A 31 3.17 10.40 -10.28
CA THR A 31 4.08 9.48 -10.98
C THR A 31 3.35 8.49 -11.91
N PHE A 32 2.03 8.36 -11.80
CA PHE A 32 1.17 7.50 -12.60
C PHE A 32 0.53 8.24 -13.80
N GLN A 33 1.30 9.15 -14.41
CA GLN A 33 0.86 10.06 -15.47
C GLN A 33 -0.05 9.37 -16.51
N GLY A 34 -1.29 9.87 -16.63
CA GLY A 34 -2.26 9.44 -17.67
C GLY A 34 -3.33 8.46 -17.20
N SER A 35 -3.17 7.81 -16.04
CA SER A 35 -4.19 6.92 -15.48
C SER A 35 -5.14 7.69 -14.57
N LYS A 36 -6.33 8.06 -15.09
CA LYS A 36 -7.41 8.63 -14.25
C LYS A 36 -7.97 7.64 -13.22
N LEU A 37 -7.68 6.35 -13.38
CA LEU A 37 -8.15 5.28 -12.53
C LEU A 37 -6.92 4.48 -12.11
N ILE A 38 -6.35 4.84 -10.95
CA ILE A 38 -5.24 4.11 -10.32
C ILE A 38 -5.86 3.17 -9.30
N ASP A 39 -5.53 1.87 -9.37
CA ASP A 39 -5.89 0.91 -8.35
C ASP A 39 -4.66 0.48 -7.51
N LEU A 40 -4.87 -0.40 -6.53
CA LEU A 40 -3.79 -0.89 -5.69
C LEU A 40 -2.87 -1.89 -6.39
N GLU A 41 -3.24 -2.48 -7.54
CA GLU A 41 -2.32 -3.29 -8.35
C GLU A 41 -1.31 -2.39 -9.06
N ASP A 42 -1.74 -1.24 -9.58
CA ASP A 42 -0.84 -0.23 -10.16
C ASP A 42 0.18 0.24 -9.10
N VAL A 43 -0.30 0.56 -7.90
CA VAL A 43 0.55 0.95 -6.77
C VAL A 43 1.52 -0.18 -6.40
N LEU A 44 1.04 -1.43 -6.38
CA LEU A 44 1.88 -2.59 -6.09
C LEU A 44 2.99 -2.75 -7.12
N GLU A 45 2.66 -2.63 -8.41
CA GLU A 45 3.64 -2.67 -9.49
C GLU A 45 4.67 -1.55 -9.35
N HIS A 46 4.24 -0.33 -9.05
CA HIS A 46 5.14 0.79 -8.79
C HIS A 46 6.11 0.47 -7.65
N VAL A 47 5.60 -0.02 -6.52
CA VAL A 47 6.41 -0.38 -5.33
C VAL A 47 7.51 -1.39 -5.69
N PHE A 48 7.18 -2.42 -6.47
CA PHE A 48 8.17 -3.41 -6.92
C PHE A 48 9.14 -2.84 -7.96
N ARG A 49 8.64 -2.03 -8.91
CA ARG A 49 9.46 -1.42 -9.97
C ARG A 49 10.50 -0.46 -9.41
N GLN A 50 10.17 0.27 -8.35
CA GLN A 50 11.12 1.15 -7.64
C GLN A 50 12.06 0.38 -6.70
N GLY A 51 11.85 -0.92 -6.48
CA GLY A 51 12.67 -1.74 -5.59
C GLY A 51 12.43 -1.47 -4.10
N PHE A 52 11.30 -0.86 -3.71
CA PHE A 52 10.95 -0.67 -2.30
C PHE A 52 10.68 -2.00 -1.59
N VAL A 53 10.21 -3.00 -2.33
CA VAL A 53 10.06 -4.38 -1.88
C VAL A 53 10.77 -5.29 -2.87
N GLU A 54 11.50 -6.30 -2.38
CA GLU A 54 12.19 -7.27 -3.24
C GLU A 54 11.17 -8.08 -4.06
N ALA A 55 11.41 -8.24 -5.37
CA ALA A 55 10.49 -8.91 -6.30
C ALA A 55 10.08 -10.33 -5.88
N LYS A 56 10.94 -11.04 -5.14
CA LYS A 56 10.65 -12.39 -4.60
C LYS A 56 9.42 -12.42 -3.69
N HIS A 57 9.03 -11.28 -3.12
CA HIS A 57 7.91 -11.16 -2.21
C HIS A 57 6.57 -10.91 -2.91
N ARG A 58 6.56 -10.54 -4.20
CA ARG A 58 5.35 -10.24 -4.97
C ARG A 58 4.23 -11.28 -4.84
N PRO A 59 4.45 -12.60 -4.95
CA PRO A 59 3.38 -13.60 -4.80
C PRO A 59 2.88 -13.76 -3.36
N SER A 60 3.50 -13.11 -2.40
CA SER A 60 3.18 -13.18 -0.96
C SER A 60 2.96 -11.78 -0.41
N THR A 61 2.21 -10.96 -1.15
CA THR A 61 1.77 -9.65 -0.67
C THR A 61 0.27 -9.49 -0.76
N TYR A 62 -0.28 -8.71 0.16
CA TYR A 62 -1.68 -8.31 0.14
C TYR A 62 -1.88 -6.98 0.87
N TRP A 63 -3.00 -6.31 0.59
CA TRP A 63 -3.31 -5.00 1.15
C TRP A 63 -4.24 -5.11 2.36
N GLU A 64 -3.99 -4.30 3.39
CA GLU A 64 -4.89 -4.08 4.51
C GLU A 64 -5.09 -2.57 4.77
N ARG A 65 -6.23 -2.23 5.35
CA ARG A 65 -6.47 -0.93 6.00
C ARG A 65 -5.76 -0.87 7.36
N VAL A 66 -5.75 0.32 7.96
CA VAL A 66 -5.19 0.52 9.30
C VAL A 66 -5.90 -0.35 10.37
N ASP A 67 -7.19 -0.62 10.19
CA ASP A 67 -8.01 -1.49 11.06
C ASP A 67 -7.77 -3.01 10.85
N GLY A 68 -6.93 -3.38 9.87
CA GLY A 68 -6.61 -4.78 9.54
C GLY A 68 -7.57 -5.43 8.53
N VAL A 69 -8.57 -4.70 8.02
CA VAL A 69 -9.46 -5.22 6.98
C VAL A 69 -8.72 -5.33 5.65
N LYS A 70 -8.76 -6.51 5.03
CA LYS A 70 -8.14 -6.76 3.72
C LYS A 70 -8.81 -5.94 2.62
N VAL A 71 -8.00 -5.42 1.71
CA VAL A 71 -8.45 -4.67 0.53
C VAL A 71 -8.03 -5.43 -0.72
N LYS A 72 -8.90 -5.46 -1.73
CA LYS A 72 -8.58 -6.05 -3.02
C LYS A 72 -7.61 -5.16 -3.77
N GLY A 73 -6.68 -5.75 -4.52
CA GLY A 73 -5.77 -4.99 -5.40
C GLY A 73 -6.52 -4.14 -6.43
N SER A 74 -7.62 -4.65 -6.97
CA SER A 74 -8.44 -3.92 -7.94
C SER A 74 -9.30 -2.78 -7.35
N HIS A 75 -9.09 -2.40 -6.09
CA HIS A 75 -9.83 -1.31 -5.45
C HIS A 75 -9.20 0.03 -5.83
N GLY A 76 -10.01 1.00 -6.25
CA GLY A 76 -9.52 2.31 -6.67
C GLY A 76 -8.87 3.08 -5.52
N VAL A 77 -7.72 3.69 -5.79
CA VAL A 77 -7.00 4.52 -4.80
C VAL A 77 -7.82 5.73 -4.39
N GLU A 78 -8.49 6.39 -5.35
CA GLU A 78 -9.35 7.55 -5.07
C GLU A 78 -10.50 7.19 -4.12
N GLU A 79 -11.14 6.03 -4.30
CA GLU A 79 -12.23 5.58 -3.44
C GLU A 79 -11.77 5.31 -2.00
N LEU A 80 -10.57 4.77 -1.82
CA LEU A 80 -9.97 4.54 -0.50
C LEU A 80 -9.65 5.86 0.19
N LEU A 81 -9.09 6.81 -0.55
CA LEU A 81 -8.79 8.15 -0.03
C LEU A 81 -10.06 8.91 0.32
N ASP A 82 -11.11 8.83 -0.50
CA ASP A 82 -12.43 9.40 -0.19
C ASP A 82 -13.03 8.81 1.10
N GLN A 83 -12.80 7.52 1.36
CA GLN A 83 -13.16 6.85 2.63
C GLN A 83 -12.25 7.20 3.81
N GLY A 84 -11.15 7.91 3.57
CA GLY A 84 -10.21 8.36 4.60
C GLY A 84 -9.00 7.44 4.81
N HIS A 85 -8.83 6.41 3.99
CA HIS A 85 -7.69 5.49 4.08
C HIS A 85 -6.52 5.99 3.21
N GLY A 86 -5.32 6.02 3.79
CA GLY A 86 -4.10 6.42 3.09
C GLY A 86 -3.88 7.93 2.97
N LYS A 87 -4.66 8.76 3.68
CA LYS A 87 -4.56 10.23 3.62
C LYS A 87 -3.38 10.81 4.42
N CYS A 88 -2.93 10.09 5.43
CA CYS A 88 -1.83 10.49 6.31
C CYS A 88 -1.14 9.26 6.89
N GLN A 89 -0.04 9.46 7.62
CA GLN A 89 0.68 8.38 8.30
C GLN A 89 -0.22 7.52 9.20
N ASP A 90 -1.15 8.13 9.94
CA ASP A 90 -2.05 7.42 10.86
C ASP A 90 -3.11 6.58 10.15
N SER A 91 -3.43 6.91 8.90
CA SER A 91 -4.42 6.19 8.09
C SER A 91 -3.79 5.36 6.98
N ALA A 92 -2.46 5.21 6.97
CA ALA A 92 -1.71 4.56 5.92
C ALA A 92 -2.22 3.14 5.62
N LEU A 93 -2.32 2.80 4.33
CA LEU A 93 -2.59 1.43 3.92
C LEU A 93 -1.38 0.55 4.21
N LYS A 94 -1.62 -0.71 4.56
CA LYS A 94 -0.56 -1.67 4.84
C LYS A 94 -0.35 -2.56 3.63
N LEU A 95 0.87 -2.58 3.12
CA LEU A 95 1.33 -3.67 2.26
C LEU A 95 1.92 -4.75 3.15
N VAL A 96 1.16 -5.81 3.37
CA VAL A 96 1.62 -6.96 4.16
C VAL A 96 2.41 -7.90 3.27
N ILE A 97 3.60 -8.28 3.73
CA ILE A 97 4.57 -9.15 3.06
C ILE A 97 4.69 -10.44 3.86
N GLY A 98 4.20 -11.55 3.30
CA GLY A 98 4.22 -12.88 3.89
C GLY A 98 2.96 -13.69 3.55
N GLN A 99 3.06 -15.02 3.60
CA GLN A 99 1.89 -15.89 3.57
C GLN A 99 1.25 -15.94 4.96
N PHE A 100 -0.07 -15.73 5.01
CA PHE A 100 -0.87 -16.21 6.14
C PHE A 100 -0.87 -17.75 6.05
N HIS A 101 -0.47 -18.43 7.13
CA HIS A 101 -0.55 -19.89 7.25
C HIS A 101 -1.93 -20.30 7.75
#